data_AF-A0A920JRR1-F1
#
_entry.id   AF-A0A920JRR1-F1
#
_cell.length_a   1.000
_cell.length_b   1.000
_cell.length_c   1.000
_cell.angle_alpha   90.00
_cell.angle_beta   90.00
_cell.angle_gamma   90.00
#
_symmetry.space_group_name_H-M   'P 1'
#
loop_
_entity.id
_entity.type
_entity.pdbx_description
1 polymer ?
#
loop_
_entity_poly.entity_id
_entity_poly.type
_entity_poly.pdbx_seq_one_letter_code
_entity_poly.pdbx_strand_id
1 'polypeptide(L)' 'MVLIMDEIQDTRNLGSCLRSASFFGVNSVVIPKNNSADFLNPAVIETSTGGIYDLDLKKLQILQLFKKI' A
#
# COMPACT_ATOMS: atom_id res chain seq x y z
N MET A 1 2.36 -9.81 9.71
CA MET A 1 3.06 -8.50 9.81
C MET A 1 2.22 -7.43 9.12
N VAL A 2 2.17 -6.20 9.65
CA VAL A 2 1.41 -5.09 9.05
C VAL A 2 2.39 -3.99 8.63
N LEU A 3 2.30 -3.55 7.38
CA LEU A 3 3.05 -2.40 6.86
C LEU A 3 2.11 -1.20 6.70
N ILE A 4 2.53 -0.03 7.18
CA ILE A 4 1.79 1.22 7.03
C ILE A 4 2.64 2.14 6.15
N MET A 5 2.08 2.59 5.03
CA MET A 5 2.75 3.50 4.10
C MET A 5 2.07 4.86 4.15
N ASP A 6 2.57 5.75 5.00
CA ASP A 6 2.02 7.09 5.17
C ASP A 6 2.65 8.09 4.18
N GLU A 7 1.80 8.93 3.61
CA GLU A 7 2.13 10.02 2.69
C GLU A 7 2.99 9.67 1.44
N ILE A 8 2.93 8.43 0.93
CA ILE A 8 3.58 8.08 -0.34
C ILE A 8 2.75 8.65 -1.50
N GLN A 9 3.18 9.78 -2.07
CA GLN A 9 2.43 10.48 -3.12
C GLN A 9 2.78 10.07 -4.55
N ASP A 10 4.02 9.64 -4.79
CA ASP A 10 4.44 9.19 -6.12
C ASP A 10 3.93 7.75 -6.36
N THR A 11 3.19 7.56 -7.45
CA THR A 11 2.57 6.26 -7.80
C THR A 11 3.60 5.18 -8.10
N ARG A 12 4.77 5.54 -8.65
CA ARG A 12 5.83 4.57 -8.97
C ARG A 12 6.58 4.14 -7.73
N ASN A 13 6.77 5.05 -6.78
CA ASN A 13 7.30 4.73 -5.45
C ASN A 13 6.33 3.79 -4.72
N LEU A 14 5.03 4.10 -4.72
CA LEU A 14 4.03 3.22 -4.09
C LEU A 14 4.05 1.81 -4.70
N GLY A 15 4.06 1.68 -6.03
CA GLY A 15 4.11 0.37 -6.67
C GLY A 15 5.41 -0.39 -6.39
N SER A 16 6.56 0.30 -6.38
CA SER A 16 7.85 -0.32 -6.03
C SER A 16 7.87 -0.83 -4.57
N CYS A 17 7.26 -0.09 -3.65
CA CYS A 17 7.09 -0.50 -2.26
C CYS A 17 6.17 -1.73 -2.15
N LEU A 18 5.04 -1.75 -2.88
CA LEU A 18 4.13 -2.91 -2.91
C LEU A 18 4.82 -4.17 -3.46
N ARG A 19 5.61 -4.04 -4.54
CA ARG A 19 6.41 -5.16 -5.06
C ARG A 19 7.34 -5.73 -3.99
N SER A 20 8.03 -4.84 -3.28
CA SER A 20 8.94 -5.24 -2.20
C SER A 20 8.18 -5.88 -1.05
N ALA A 21 7.03 -5.33 -0.66
CA ALA A 21 6.20 -5.88 0.39
C ALA A 21 5.71 -7.31 0.09
N SER A 22 5.26 -7.56 -1.15
CA SER A 22 4.90 -8.92 -1.60
C SER A 22 6.12 -9.86 -1.52
N PHE A 23 7.28 -9.42 -2.03
CA PHE A 23 8.51 -10.22 -1.98
C PHE A 23 8.95 -10.60 -0.55
N PHE A 24 8.78 -9.70 0.42
CA PHE A 24 9.09 -9.97 1.83
C PHE A 24 7.99 -10.73 2.59
N GLY A 25 6.90 -11.14 1.91
CA GLY A 25 5.81 -11.90 2.52
C GLY A 25 4.94 -11.10 3.49
N VAL A 26 4.81 -9.78 3.28
CA VAL A 26 3.91 -8.93 4.08
C VAL A 26 2.46 -9.34 3.81
N ASN A 27 1.67 -9.61 4.86
CA ASN A 27 0.28 -10.04 4.68
C ASN A 27 -0.67 -8.86 4.41
N SER A 28 -0.51 -7.77 5.16
CA SER A 28 -1.42 -6.62 5.10
C SER A 28 -0.67 -5.31 4.98
N VAL A 29 -1.14 -4.46 4.08
CA VAL A 29 -0.60 -3.12 3.82
C VAL A 29 -1.72 -2.09 3.98
N VAL A 30 -1.46 -1.09 4.79
CA VAL A 30 -2.39 0.03 5.01
C VAL A 30 -1.83 1.28 4.36
N ILE A 31 -2.65 1.89 3.51
CA ILE A 31 -2.34 3.15 2.83
C ILE A 31 -3.36 4.20 3.31
N PRO A 32 -2.91 5.28 3.96
CA PRO A 32 -3.80 6.33 4.42
C PRO A 32 -4.61 6.97 3.29
N LYS A 33 -5.85 7.37 3.58
CA LYS A 33 -6.69 8.07 2.59
C LYS A 33 -6.15 9.46 2.22
N ASN A 34 -5.46 10.10 3.15
CA ASN A 34 -4.96 11.47 2.98
C ASN A 34 -3.53 11.43 2.46
N ASN A 35 -3.19 12.39 1.59
CA ASN A 35 -1.83 12.65 1.12
C ASN A 35 -1.06 11.44 0.55
N SER A 36 -1.76 10.39 0.12
CA SER A 36 -1.16 9.17 -0.41
C SER A 36 -1.73 8.84 -1.79
N ALA A 37 -0.88 8.29 -2.65
CA ALA A 37 -1.26 7.78 -3.96
C ALA A 37 -2.32 6.67 -3.83
N ASP A 38 -3.18 6.58 -4.83
CA ASP A 38 -4.16 5.50 -4.89
C ASP A 38 -3.49 4.23 -5.42
N PHE A 39 -3.59 3.12 -4.68
CA PHE A 39 -3.06 1.84 -5.13
C PHE A 39 -3.81 1.26 -6.34
N LEU A 40 -5.02 1.75 -6.63
CA LEU A 40 -5.77 1.40 -7.84
C LEU A 40 -5.33 2.20 -9.08
N ASN A 41 -4.38 3.13 -8.93
CA ASN A 41 -3.84 3.87 -10.06
C ASN A 41 -3.09 2.91 -11.03
N PRO A 42 -3.29 3.01 -12.35
CA PRO A 42 -2.62 2.14 -13.32
C PRO A 42 -1.09 2.10 -13.18
N ALA A 43 -0.46 3.24 -12.90
CA ALA A 43 0.98 3.30 -12.72
C ALA A 43 1.45 2.51 -11.48
N VAL A 44 0.65 2.46 -10.41
CA VAL A 44 0.96 1.64 -9.22
C VAL A 44 0.86 0.17 -9.58
N ILE A 45 -0.19 -0.23 -10.30
CA ILE A 45 -0.41 -1.61 -10.73
C ILE A 45 0.75 -2.07 -11.61
N GLU A 46 1.11 -1.30 -12.62
CA GLU A 46 2.24 -1.60 -13.53
C GLU A 46 3.56 -1.71 -12.77
N THR A 47 3.90 -0.71 -11.95
CA THR A 47 5.18 -0.70 -11.23
C THR A 47 5.27 -1.75 -10.12
N SER A 48 4.14 -2.19 -9.56
CA SER A 48 4.10 -3.30 -8.61
C SER A 48 4.48 -4.66 -9.22
N THR A 49 4.49 -4.78 -10.55
CA THR A 49 4.79 -6.04 -11.27
C THR A 49 3.93 -7.21 -10.76
N GLY A 50 2.65 -6.95 -10.48
CA GLY A 50 1.71 -7.95 -9.98
C GLY A 50 1.75 -8.20 -8.47
N GLY A 51 2.78 -7.72 -7.74
CA GLY A 51 2.86 -7.88 -6.28
C GLY A 51 1.69 -7.24 -5.52
N ILE A 52 0.98 -6.30 -6.13
CA ILE A 52 -0.25 -5.73 -5.59
C ILE A 52 -1.34 -6.78 -5.31
N TYR A 53 -1.39 -7.87 -6.07
CA TYR A 53 -2.45 -8.90 -5.97
C TYR A 53 -2.20 -9.92 -4.85
N ASP A 54 -0.98 -9.99 -4.33
CA ASP A 54 -0.61 -10.90 -3.24
C ASP A 54 -0.85 -10.29 -1.85
N LEU A 55 -1.25 -9.01 -1.80
CA LEU A 55 -1.32 -8.21 -0.58
C LEU A 55 -2.78 -7.90 -0.18
N ASP A 56 -3.11 -7.99 1.11
CA ASP A 56 -4.35 -7.41 1.66
C ASP A 56 -4.19 -5.89 1.82
N LEU A 57 -4.65 -5.14 0.81
CA LEU A 57 -4.56 -3.69 0.77
C LEU A 57 -5.78 -3.01 1.39
N LYS A 58 -5.53 -2.08 2.32
CA LYS A 58 -6.59 -1.29 2.96
C LYS A 58 -6.34 0.20 2.85
N LYS A 59 -7.34 0.94 2.36
CA LYS A 59 -7.37 2.41 2.38
C LYS A 59 -8.21 2.92 3.55
N LEU A 60 -7.59 3.48 4.58
CA LEU A 60 -8.31 4.06 5.73
C LEU A 60 -7.62 5.30 6.28
N GLN A 61 -8.28 6.03 7.17
CA GLN A 61 -7.65 7.16 7.86
C GLN A 61 -6.82 6.63 9.03
N ILE A 62 -5.61 7.17 9.28
CA ILE A 62 -4.72 6.71 10.36
C ILE A 62 -5.42 6.66 11.72
N LEU A 63 -6.22 7.66 12.05
CA LEU A 63 -7.01 7.71 13.29
C LEU A 63 -7.97 6.51 13.46
N GLN A 64 -8.38 5.88 12.36
CA GLN A 64 -9.24 4.70 12.36
C GLN A 64 -8.44 3.39 12.45
N LEU A 65 -7.13 3.42 12.18
CA LEU A 65 -6.26 2.25 12.24
C LEU A 65 -6.09 1.76 13.67
N PHE A 66 -5.77 2.67 14.60
CA PHE A 66 -5.56 2.35 16.02
C PHE A 66 -6.82 1.87 16.75
N LYS A 67 -8.00 1.98 16.13
CA LYS A 67 -9.26 1.45 16.70
C LYS A 67 -9.55 0.01 16.26
N LYS A 68 -8.81 -0.51 15.28
CA LYS A 68 -9.01 -1.84 14.68
C LYS A 68 -7.87 -2.83 15.00
N ILE A 69 -6.76 -2.33 15.52
CA ILE A 69 -5.64 -3.10 16.06
C ILE A 69 -5.83 -3.18 17.57
#